data_AF-K1T5X6-F1
#
_entry.id   AF-K1T5X6-F1
#
_cell.length_a   1.000
_cell.length_b   1.000
_cell.length_c   1.000
_cell.angle_alpha   90.00
_cell.angle_beta   90.00
_cell.angle_gamma   90.00
#
_symmetry.space_group_name_H-M   'P 1'
#
loop_
_entity.id
_entity.type
_entity.pdbx_description
1 polymer ?
#
loop_
_entity_poly.entity_id
_entity_poly.type
_entity_poly.pdbx_seq_one_letter_code
_entity_poly.pdbx_strand_id
1 'polypeptide(L)'
;IKRNTEKNKGKKRKLEQTKENKMGVMPVNKLLVTMSLPIVISMLIQAMYNLVDSVFVAQINPDALTAVGMAFPMQSLMIAFQTGLGVGMNALVSRYLGQKKPYEAGLAATHALILTALNYVYF
;
A
#
# COMPACT_ATOMS: atom_id res chain seq x y z
N ILE A 1 18.48 -0.48 46.83
CA ILE A 1 17.79 0.41 45.85
C ILE A 1 18.28 0.22 44.40
N LYS A 2 19.57 -0.07 44.13
CA LYS A 2 20.11 -0.24 42.74
C LYS A 2 19.60 -1.48 41.95
N ARG A 3 19.17 -2.57 42.62
CA ARG A 3 18.64 -3.78 41.94
C ARG A 3 17.26 -3.58 41.29
N ASN A 4 16.44 -2.64 41.78
CA ASN A 4 15.12 -2.37 41.20
C ASN A 4 15.19 -1.51 39.93
N THR A 5 16.24 -0.71 39.77
CA THR A 5 16.44 0.16 38.60
C THR A 5 16.84 -0.64 37.34
N GLU A 6 17.65 -1.70 37.50
CA GLU A 6 18.04 -2.58 36.39
C GLU A 6 16.90 -3.49 35.93
N LYS A 7 16.09 -4.00 36.87
CA LYS A 7 14.90 -4.81 36.56
C LYS A 7 13.85 -3.99 35.80
N ASN A 8 13.72 -2.70 36.12
CA ASN A 8 12.79 -1.79 35.43
C ASN A 8 13.32 -1.35 34.05
N LYS A 9 14.65 -1.23 33.88
CA LYS A 9 15.29 -1.04 32.55
C LYS A 9 15.12 -2.27 31.65
N GLY A 10 15.24 -3.49 32.19
CA GLY A 10 15.01 -4.73 31.45
C GLY A 10 13.55 -4.92 31.03
N LYS A 11 12.60 -4.50 31.89
CA LYS A 11 11.16 -4.52 31.57
C LYS A 11 10.77 -3.45 30.55
N LYS A 12 11.35 -2.23 30.62
CA LYS A 12 11.18 -1.19 29.59
C LYS A 12 11.78 -1.59 28.24
N ARG A 13 12.97 -2.21 28.21
CA ARG A 13 13.55 -2.79 26.97
C ARG A 13 12.64 -3.87 26.36
N LYS A 14 12.10 -4.79 27.15
CA LYS A 14 11.15 -5.80 26.63
C LYS A 14 9.83 -5.19 26.13
N LEU A 15 9.36 -4.09 26.71
CA LEU A 15 8.17 -3.37 26.25
C LEU A 15 8.43 -2.56 24.97
N GLU A 16 9.65 -2.06 24.75
CA GLU A 16 10.06 -1.43 23.49
C GLU A 16 10.37 -2.45 22.38
N GLN A 17 10.86 -3.64 22.71
CA GLN A 17 11.09 -4.72 21.73
C GLN A 17 9.80 -5.34 21.18
N THR A 18 8.67 -5.26 21.88
CA THR A 18 7.35 -5.61 21.30
C THR A 18 6.87 -4.57 20.27
N LYS A 19 7.51 -3.40 20.19
CA LYS A 19 7.39 -2.42 19.11
C LYS A 19 8.44 -2.61 18.00
N GLU A 20 9.24 -3.68 18.02
CA GLU A 20 10.18 -3.99 16.95
C GLU A 20 9.49 -4.70 15.77
N ASN A 21 9.91 -4.28 14.58
CA ASN A 21 9.30 -4.51 13.27
C ASN A 21 9.05 -6.00 12.97
N LYS A 22 7.78 -6.42 12.98
CA LYS A 22 7.32 -7.78 12.61
C LYS A 22 7.89 -8.28 11.27
N MET A 23 8.26 -7.37 10.36
CA MET A 23 8.84 -7.68 9.05
C MET A 23 10.31 -8.16 9.10
N GLY A 24 11.05 -7.90 10.18
CA GLY A 24 12.49 -8.22 10.28
C GLY A 24 12.84 -9.43 11.16
N VAL A 25 11.89 -9.94 11.96
CA VAL A 25 12.16 -10.96 13.00
C VAL A 25 11.36 -12.25 12.84
N MET A 26 10.35 -12.30 11.96
CA MET A 26 9.58 -13.52 11.69
C MET A 26 10.21 -14.36 10.57
N PRO A 27 10.09 -15.70 10.62
CA PRO A 27 10.55 -16.55 9.53
C PRO A 27 9.76 -16.22 8.25
N VAL A 28 10.50 -16.11 7.14
CA VAL A 28 9.99 -15.59 5.85
C VAL A 28 8.70 -16.29 5.41
N ASN A 29 8.61 -17.61 5.60
CA ASN A 29 7.41 -18.40 5.28
C ASN A 29 6.14 -17.96 6.03
N LYS A 30 6.24 -17.73 7.35
CA LYS A 30 5.11 -17.33 8.19
C LYS A 30 4.71 -15.87 7.94
N LEU A 31 5.70 -15.00 7.72
CA LEU A 31 5.47 -13.60 7.37
C LEU A 31 4.75 -13.47 6.02
N LEU A 32 5.24 -14.20 5.00
CA LEU A 32 4.62 -14.25 3.68
C LEU A 32 3.16 -14.69 3.77
N VAL A 33 2.86 -15.80 4.45
CA VAL A 33 1.46 -16.29 4.56
C VAL A 33 0.58 -15.28 5.31
N THR A 34 1.07 -14.69 6.40
CA THR A 34 0.26 -13.78 7.23
C THR A 34 -0.05 -12.46 6.52
N MET A 35 0.87 -11.97 5.67
CA MET A 35 0.68 -10.70 4.94
C MET A 35 0.05 -10.90 3.56
N SER A 36 0.32 -12.01 2.87
CA SER A 36 -0.24 -12.29 1.54
C SER A 36 -1.71 -12.68 1.60
N LEU A 37 -2.14 -13.42 2.62
CA LEU A 37 -3.54 -13.85 2.76
C LEU A 37 -4.53 -12.68 2.70
N PRO A 38 -4.39 -11.60 3.49
CA PRO A 38 -5.28 -10.44 3.38
C PRO A 38 -5.17 -9.73 2.02
N ILE A 39 -3.96 -9.63 1.44
CA ILE A 39 -3.76 -9.00 0.12
C ILE A 39 -4.52 -9.76 -0.97
N VAL A 40 -4.42 -11.09 -0.99
CA VAL A 40 -5.13 -11.95 -1.96
C VAL A 40 -6.64 -11.78 -1.82
N ILE A 41 -7.17 -11.75 -0.60
CA ILE A 41 -8.60 -11.53 -0.36
C ILE A 41 -9.02 -10.15 -0.88
N SER A 42 -8.24 -9.09 -0.61
CA SER A 42 -8.53 -7.74 -1.12
C SER A 42 -8.54 -7.71 -2.65
N MET A 43 -7.56 -8.34 -3.31
CA MET A 43 -7.52 -8.41 -4.78
C MET A 43 -8.70 -9.20 -5.35
N LEU A 44 -9.14 -10.28 -4.69
CA LEU A 44 -10.31 -11.07 -5.11
C LEU A 44 -11.59 -10.24 -5.04
N ILE A 45 -11.80 -9.51 -3.92
CA ILE A 45 -12.95 -8.63 -3.75
C ILE A 45 -12.93 -7.53 -4.83
N GLN A 46 -11.78 -6.91 -5.08
CA GLN A 46 -11.64 -5.87 -6.11
C GLN A 46 -11.96 -6.40 -7.52
N ALA A 47 -11.50 -7.60 -7.86
CA ALA A 47 -11.82 -8.23 -9.14
C ALA A 47 -13.32 -8.54 -9.28
N MET A 48 -13.97 -8.99 -8.20
CA MET A 48 -15.41 -9.22 -8.18
C MET A 48 -16.19 -7.92 -8.38
N TYR A 49 -15.77 -6.81 -7.75
CA TYR A 49 -16.37 -5.50 -7.99
C TYR A 49 -16.28 -5.08 -9.46
N ASN A 50 -15.12 -5.21 -10.09
CA ASN A 50 -14.95 -4.87 -11.51
C ASN A 50 -15.85 -5.74 -12.41
N LEU A 51 -16.02 -7.02 -12.08
CA LEU A 51 -16.89 -7.92 -12.84
C LEU A 51 -18.37 -7.54 -12.69
N VAL A 52 -18.82 -7.32 -11.45
CA VAL A 52 -20.21 -6.96 -11.16
C VAL A 52 -20.53 -5.61 -11.80
N ASP A 53 -19.68 -4.60 -11.66
CA ASP A 53 -19.86 -3.29 -12.30
C ASP A 53 -20.01 -3.42 -13.81
N SER A 54 -19.11 -4.17 -14.46
CA SER A 54 -19.19 -4.41 -15.91
C SER A 54 -20.46 -5.13 -16.33
N VAL A 55 -20.94 -6.11 -15.55
CA VAL A 55 -22.18 -6.85 -15.85
C VAL A 55 -23.41 -5.95 -15.69
N PHE A 56 -23.49 -5.16 -14.63
CA PHE A 56 -24.59 -4.21 -14.42
C PHE A 56 -24.62 -3.15 -15.52
N VAL A 57 -23.47 -2.58 -15.89
CA VAL A 57 -23.36 -1.62 -16.99
C VAL A 57 -23.79 -2.25 -18.33
N ALA A 58 -23.40 -3.50 -18.58
CA ALA A 58 -23.79 -4.22 -19.80
C ALA A 58 -25.31 -4.49 -19.88
N GLN A 59 -25.99 -4.68 -18.74
CA GLN A 59 -27.42 -4.97 -18.67
C GLN A 59 -28.32 -3.74 -18.83
N ILE A 60 -27.82 -2.53 -18.55
CA ILE A 60 -28.64 -1.31 -18.55
C ILE A 60 -28.91 -0.80 -19.98
N ASN A 61 -27.94 -0.88 -20.91
CA ASN A 61 -28.15 -0.55 -22.33
C ASN A 61 -27.01 -1.13 -23.22
N PRO A 62 -27.29 -1.81 -24.35
CA PRO A 62 -26.25 -2.24 -25.29
C PRO A 62 -25.37 -1.09 -25.82
N ASP A 63 -25.89 0.14 -25.90
CA ASP A 63 -25.11 1.33 -26.25
C ASP A 63 -24.17 1.77 -25.12
N ALA A 64 -24.53 1.51 -23.85
CA ALA A 64 -23.69 1.83 -22.70
C ALA A 64 -22.45 0.94 -22.63
N LEU A 65 -22.54 -0.33 -23.04
CA LEU A 65 -21.38 -1.22 -23.13
C LEU A 65 -20.38 -0.72 -24.18
N THR A 66 -20.88 -0.22 -25.31
CA THR A 66 -20.04 0.37 -26.37
C THR A 66 -19.36 1.66 -25.90
N ALA A 67 -20.07 2.50 -25.15
CA ALA A 67 -19.52 3.71 -24.54
C ALA A 67 -18.42 3.40 -23.49
N VAL A 68 -18.62 2.41 -22.63
CA VAL A 68 -17.58 1.97 -21.67
C VAL A 68 -16.38 1.36 -22.38
N GLY A 69 -16.60 0.59 -23.45
CA GLY A 69 -15.51 0.09 -24.30
C GLY A 69 -14.65 1.19 -24.93
N MET A 70 -15.26 2.32 -25.32
CA MET A 70 -14.54 3.50 -25.82
C MET A 70 -13.82 4.29 -24.72
N ALA A 71 -14.33 4.27 -23.48
CA ALA A 71 -13.69 4.92 -22.33
C ALA A 71 -12.53 4.09 -21.75
N PHE A 72 -12.50 2.78 -21.99
CA PHE A 72 -11.51 1.86 -21.43
C PHE A 72 -10.04 2.24 -21.70
N PRO A 73 -9.63 2.68 -22.92
CA PRO A 73 -8.26 3.12 -23.17
C PRO A 73 -7.86 4.34 -22.34
N MET A 74 -8.79 5.29 -22.15
CA MET A 74 -8.54 6.48 -21.32
C MET A 74 -8.41 6.09 -19.84
N GLN A 75 -9.28 5.21 -19.35
CA GLN A 75 -9.21 4.68 -17.99
C GLN A 75 -7.93 3.87 -17.75
N SER A 76 -7.51 3.05 -18.72
CA SER A 76 -6.27 2.27 -18.64
C SER A 76 -5.05 3.17 -18.55
N LEU A 77 -5.02 4.27 -19.31
CA LEU A 77 -3.95 5.26 -19.24
C LEU A 77 -3.90 5.93 -17.85
N MET A 78 -5.05 6.32 -17.30
CA MET A 78 -5.13 6.88 -15.94
C MET A 78 -4.58 5.91 -14.89
N ILE A 79 -5.01 4.64 -14.92
CA ILE A 79 -4.52 3.59 -14.01
C ILE A 79 -3.01 3.38 -14.18
N ALA A 80 -2.50 3.38 -15.41
CA ALA A 80 -1.07 3.22 -15.68
C ALA A 80 -0.24 4.36 -15.06
N PHE A 81 -0.69 5.61 -15.18
CA PHE A 81 -0.04 6.76 -14.54
C PHE A 81 -0.09 6.67 -13.01
N GLN A 82 -1.24 6.34 -12.43
CA GLN A 82 -1.39 6.20 -10.97
C GLN A 82 -0.54 5.07 -10.39
N THR A 83 -0.56 3.90 -11.02
CA THR A 83 0.25 2.76 -10.60
C THR A 83 1.74 3.02 -10.79
N GLY A 84 2.14 3.67 -11.88
CA GLY A 84 3.54 4.08 -12.12
C GLY A 84 4.07 5.02 -11.05
N LEU A 85 3.31 6.09 -10.72
CA LEU A 85 3.68 7.01 -9.65
C LEU A 85 3.70 6.31 -8.28
N GLY A 86 2.68 5.50 -7.97
CA GLY A 86 2.60 4.79 -6.69
C GLY A 86 3.76 3.82 -6.47
N VAL A 87 4.10 3.02 -7.49
CA VAL A 87 5.23 2.08 -7.43
C VAL A 87 6.57 2.82 -7.36
N GLY A 88 6.74 3.90 -8.14
CA GLY A 88 7.95 4.72 -8.12
C GLY A 88 8.21 5.38 -6.75
N MET A 89 7.17 5.95 -6.14
CA MET A 89 7.27 6.53 -4.79
C MET A 89 7.52 5.46 -3.73
N ASN A 90 6.87 4.30 -3.81
CA ASN A 90 7.10 3.18 -2.89
C ASN A 90 8.57 2.70 -2.98
N ALA A 91 9.11 2.56 -4.19
CA ALA A 91 10.50 2.18 -4.40
C ALA A 91 11.48 3.23 -3.83
N LEU A 92 11.20 4.53 -4.03
CA LEU A 92 12.04 5.61 -3.50
C LEU A 92 12.05 5.64 -1.96
N VAL A 93 10.87 5.55 -1.33
CA VAL A 93 10.71 5.51 0.13
C VAL A 93 11.38 4.25 0.70
N SER A 94 11.16 3.09 0.09
CA SER A 94 11.80 1.83 0.48
C SER A 94 13.33 1.91 0.41
N ARG A 95 13.88 2.58 -0.61
CA ARG A 95 15.32 2.81 -0.73
C ARG A 95 15.88 3.68 0.41
N TYR A 96 15.23 4.79 0.75
CA TYR A 96 15.68 5.65 1.87
C TYR A 96 15.54 4.97 3.23
N LEU A 97 14.46 4.20 3.44
CA LEU A 97 14.29 3.37 4.63
C LEU A 97 15.38 2.29 4.73
N GLY A 98 15.73 1.64 3.61
CA GLY A 98 16.81 0.66 3.54
C GLY A 98 18.20 1.26 3.83
N GLN A 99 18.42 2.52 3.47
CA GLN A 99 19.63 3.29 3.79
C GLN A 99 19.69 3.81 5.23
N LYS A 100 18.72 3.46 6.09
CA LYS A 100 18.58 3.96 7.48
C LYS A 100 18.53 5.50 7.55
N LYS A 101 17.93 6.13 6.54
CA LYS A 101 17.74 7.58 6.41
C LYS A 101 16.26 7.95 6.59
N PRO A 102 15.73 7.90 7.83
CA PRO A 102 14.29 8.06 8.08
C PRO A 102 13.79 9.48 7.83
N TYR A 103 14.65 10.49 7.94
CA TYR A 103 14.29 11.88 7.66
C TYR A 103 14.04 12.11 6.17
N GLU A 104 14.96 11.63 5.33
CA GLU A 104 14.84 11.68 3.87
C GLU A 104 13.71 10.79 3.35
N ALA A 105 13.46 9.65 4.00
CA ALA A 105 12.28 8.83 3.72
C ALA A 105 10.97 9.57 4.02
N GLY A 106 10.92 10.31 5.14
CA GLY A 106 9.78 11.14 5.50
C GLY A 106 9.54 12.27 4.49
N LEU A 107 10.60 12.94 4.05
CA LEU A 107 10.52 13.99 3.02
C LEU A 107 10.08 13.43 1.65
N ALA A 108 10.58 12.25 1.27
CA ALA A 108 10.14 11.57 0.06
C ALA A 108 8.66 11.15 0.14
N ALA A 109 8.20 10.71 1.31
CA ALA A 109 6.81 10.36 1.54
C ALA A 109 5.88 11.58 1.52
N THR A 110 6.28 12.73 2.06
CA THR A 110 5.47 13.96 1.97
C THR A 110 5.37 14.46 0.53
N HIS A 111 6.46 14.41 -0.24
CA HIS A 111 6.40 14.68 -1.68
C HIS A 111 5.50 13.67 -2.42
N ALA A 112 5.51 12.40 -2.03
CA ALA A 112 4.60 11.39 -2.58
C ALA A 112 3.14 11.77 -2.35
N LEU A 113 2.80 12.15 -1.13
CA LEU A 113 1.43 12.53 -0.77
C LEU A 113 0.97 13.78 -1.53
N ILE A 114 1.84 14.78 -1.72
CA ILE A 114 1.53 15.97 -2.51
C ILE A 114 1.30 15.60 -3.97
N LEU A 115 2.16 14.76 -4.56
CA LEU A 115 2.00 14.30 -5.94
C LEU A 115 0.71 13.49 -6.12
N THR A 116 0.36 12.63 -5.16
CA THR A 116 -0.91 11.88 -5.17
C THR A 116 -2.11 12.82 -5.05
N ALA A 117 -2.04 13.83 -4.17
CA ALA A 117 -3.12 14.81 -4.02
C ALA A 117 -3.32 15.64 -5.30
N LEU A 118 -2.23 16.08 -5.94
CA LEU A 118 -2.29 16.77 -7.23
C LEU A 118 -2.88 15.90 -8.33
N ASN A 119 -2.49 14.62 -8.36
CA ASN A 119 -3.03 13.66 -9.30
C ASN A 119 -4.55 13.46 -9.11
N TYR A 120 -5.04 13.41 -7.86
CA TYR A 120 -6.46 13.30 -7.57
C TYR A 120 -7.26 14.58 -7.83
N VAL A 121 -6.61 15.76 -7.84
CA VAL A 121 -7.27 17.04 -8.16
C VAL A 121 -7.36 17.27 -9.68
N TYR A 122 -6.42 16.71 -10.43
CA TYR A 122 -6.39 16.85 -11.89
C TYR A 122 -7.38 15.95 -12.62
N PHE A 123 -7.87 14.89 -11.96
CA PHE A 123 -8.77 13.88 -12.52
C PHE A 123 -10.10 13.86 -11.75
#